data_AF-A0A662BZ62-F1
#
_entry.id   AF-A0A662BZ62-F1
#
_cell.length_a   1.000
_cell.length_b   1.000
_cell.length_c   1.000
_cell.angle_alpha   90.00
_cell.angle_beta   90.00
_cell.angle_gamma   90.00
#
_symmetry.space_group_name_H-M   'P 1'
#
loop_
_entity.id
_entity.type
_entity.pdbx_description
1 polymer ?
#
loop_
_entity_poly.entity_id
_entity_poly.type
_entity_poly.pdbx_seq_one_letter_code
_entity_poly.pdbx_strand_id
1 'polypeptide(L)'
;MEKSIQTQIDTLNDKVDLILEYVNQQRLKSQSVDDLISDVSIIGKDMYDSAVTELDNRSIELDPEDIKMIALKVIRNVRNINGVLDTFESTADFLKDASPIMNEMIIDLIKKLNEFDQKGYFEFLSEAGNIIDNVVTHFSREDIRLLADNVVPMLETVKSLTQPEMLKSVNNAVKIFSRIEMEAVPEYSIWKLMREMNKPEMKRAIGFMVSFMKNMSKPENDNQ
;
A
#
# COMPACT_ATOMS: atom_id res chain seq x y z
N MET A 1 24.65 58.40 -36.50
CA MET A 1 25.28 57.50 -35.51
C MET A 1 25.14 58.04 -34.10
N GLU A 2 25.48 59.30 -33.81
CA GLU A 2 25.36 59.88 -32.44
C GLU A 2 23.94 59.79 -31.85
N LYS A 3 22.90 60.05 -32.64
CA LYS A 3 21.50 60.01 -32.16
C LYS A 3 21.04 58.62 -31.70
N SER A 4 21.54 57.54 -32.31
CA SER A 4 21.17 56.18 -31.88
C SER A 4 21.95 55.74 -30.64
N ILE A 5 23.17 56.24 -30.46
CA ILE A 5 23.98 55.99 -29.26
C ILE A 5 23.34 56.68 -28.05
N GLN A 6 22.86 57.92 -28.21
CA GLN A 6 22.15 58.63 -27.13
C GLN A 6 20.87 57.90 -26.72
N THR A 7 20.05 57.47 -27.68
CA THR A 7 18.84 56.68 -27.39
C THR A 7 19.14 55.35 -26.69
N GLN A 8 20.26 54.70 -27.03
CA GLN A 8 20.69 53.47 -26.35
C GLN A 8 21.15 53.74 -24.92
N ILE A 9 21.83 54.86 -24.67
CA ILE A 9 22.23 55.28 -23.32
C ILE A 9 20.99 55.62 -22.47
N ASP A 10 20.03 56.34 -23.02
CA ASP A 10 18.80 56.70 -22.32
C ASP A 10 18.00 55.43 -21.97
N THR A 11 17.87 54.50 -22.92
CA THR A 11 17.23 53.18 -22.67
C THR A 11 18.00 52.35 -21.64
N LEU A 12 19.32 52.50 -21.56
CA LEU A 12 20.14 51.80 -20.57
C LEU A 12 19.94 52.39 -19.18
N ASN A 13 19.87 53.71 -19.05
CA ASN A 13 19.57 54.39 -17.79
C ASN A 13 18.21 53.96 -17.24
N ASP A 14 17.17 53.92 -18.08
CA ASP A 14 15.84 53.47 -17.66
C ASP A 14 15.86 52.00 -17.16
N LYS A 15 16.66 51.15 -17.80
CA LYS A 15 16.84 49.76 -17.36
C LYS A 15 17.64 49.66 -16.07
N VAL A 16 18.65 50.50 -15.89
CA VAL A 16 19.44 50.57 -14.66
C VAL A 16 18.57 51.04 -13.51
N ASP A 17 17.72 52.04 -13.72
CA ASP A 17 16.77 52.54 -12.72
C ASP A 17 15.74 51.46 -12.33
N LEU A 18 15.22 50.71 -13.31
CA LEU A 18 14.33 49.58 -13.04
C LEU A 18 15.03 48.46 -12.23
N ILE A 19 16.29 48.16 -12.54
CA ILE A 19 17.08 47.17 -11.79
C ILE A 19 17.39 47.68 -10.38
N LEU A 20 17.74 48.97 -10.23
CA LEU A 20 18.02 49.59 -8.93
C LEU A 20 16.79 49.55 -8.03
N GLU A 21 15.60 49.84 -8.58
CA GLU A 21 14.33 49.74 -7.86
C GLU A 21 14.06 48.30 -7.41
N TYR A 22 14.25 47.31 -8.30
CA TYR A 22 14.06 45.90 -7.99
C TYR A 22 15.06 45.39 -6.93
N VAL A 23 16.32 45.81 -7.02
CA VAL A 23 17.38 45.48 -6.05
C VAL A 23 17.08 46.13 -4.70
N ASN A 24 16.55 47.35 -4.68
CA ASN A 24 16.18 48.05 -3.45
C ASN A 24 15.00 47.36 -2.74
N GLN A 25 13.96 46.98 -3.49
CA GLN A 25 12.85 46.18 -2.95
C GLN A 25 13.31 44.82 -2.41
N GLN A 26 14.24 44.16 -3.10
CA GLN A 26 14.81 42.89 -2.65
C GLN A 26 15.62 43.05 -1.36
N ARG A 27 16.36 44.15 -1.22
CA ARG A 27 17.11 44.49 0.00
C ARG A 27 16.18 44.73 1.19
N LEU A 28 15.08 45.47 1.01
CA LEU A 28 14.09 45.71 2.07
C LEU A 28 13.46 44.40 2.58
N LYS A 29 13.15 43.45 1.68
CA LYS A 29 12.67 42.11 2.06
C LYS A 29 13.71 41.32 2.85
N SER A 30 15.00 41.48 2.54
CA SER A 30 16.07 40.84 3.31
C SER A 30 16.16 41.39 4.73
N GLN A 31 16.01 42.71 4.89
CA GLN A 31 16.03 43.36 6.21
C GLN A 31 14.84 42.94 7.07
N SER A 32 13.63 42.83 6.50
CA SER A 32 12.48 42.34 7.26
C SER A 32 12.61 40.87 7.69
N VAL A 33 13.40 40.07 6.96
CA VAL A 33 13.72 38.69 7.37
C VAL A 33 14.70 38.71 8.54
N ASP A 34 15.72 39.57 8.50
CA ASP A 34 16.70 39.70 9.60
C ASP A 34 16.01 40.18 10.91
N ASP A 35 15.06 41.11 10.82
CA ASP A 35 14.27 41.56 11.96
C ASP A 35 13.36 40.44 12.51
N LEU A 36 12.71 39.67 11.62
CA LEU A 36 11.91 38.52 12.01
C LEU A 36 12.75 37.44 12.72
N ILE A 37 13.99 37.22 12.28
CA ILE A 37 14.93 36.29 12.93
C ILE A 37 15.25 36.77 14.35
N SER A 38 15.47 38.08 14.52
CA SER A 38 15.71 38.68 15.82
C SER A 38 14.51 38.50 16.75
N ASP A 39 13.30 38.78 16.28
CA ASP A 39 12.08 38.67 17.09
C ASP A 39 11.72 37.21 17.44
N VAL A 40 11.93 36.28 16.51
CA VAL A 40 11.74 34.84 16.74
C VAL A 40 12.74 34.30 17.76
N SER A 41 13.96 34.86 17.84
CA SER A 41 14.95 34.44 18.84
C SER A 41 14.52 34.71 20.28
N ILE A 42 13.71 35.76 20.49
CA ILE A 42 13.21 36.16 21.82
C ILE A 42 12.07 35.22 22.25
N ILE A 43 11.10 34.97 21.38
CA ILE A 43 9.94 34.11 21.67
C ILE A 43 10.31 32.62 21.65
N GLY A 44 11.30 32.24 20.83
CA GLY A 44 11.73 30.87 20.64
C GLY A 44 12.26 30.21 21.91
N LYS A 45 12.83 30.99 22.84
CA LYS A 45 13.30 30.47 24.13
C LYS A 45 12.14 30.00 25.01
N ASP A 46 11.08 30.79 25.12
CA ASP A 46 9.93 30.45 25.95
C ASP A 46 9.13 29.28 25.35
N MET A 47 9.01 29.22 24.02
CA MET A 47 8.39 28.09 23.32
C MET A 47 9.23 26.81 23.45
N TYR A 48 10.56 26.92 23.43
CA TYR A 48 11.47 25.80 23.67
C TYR A 48 11.31 25.24 25.08
N ASP A 49 11.36 26.11 26.11
CA ASP A 49 11.22 25.70 27.51
C ASP A 49 9.87 25.01 27.77
N SER A 50 8.79 25.51 27.16
CA SER A 50 7.46 24.91 27.26
C SER A 50 7.35 23.58 26.49
N ALA A 51 7.94 23.47 25.30
CA ALA A 51 7.92 22.25 24.50
C ALA A 51 8.70 21.12 25.18
N VAL A 52 9.90 21.42 25.68
CA VAL A 52 10.71 20.45 26.45
C VAL A 52 9.92 19.95 27.66
N THR A 53 9.27 20.84 28.41
CA THR A 53 8.44 20.48 29.57
C THR A 53 7.24 19.58 29.18
N GLU A 54 6.57 19.86 28.07
CA GLU A 54 5.42 19.08 27.58
C GLU A 54 5.84 17.70 27.00
N LEU A 55 7.03 17.62 26.40
CA LEU A 55 7.55 16.42 25.73
C LEU A 55 8.21 15.45 26.70
N ASP A 56 8.86 15.97 27.76
CA ASP A 56 9.38 15.17 28.88
C ASP A 56 8.22 14.44 29.60
N ASN A 57 7.06 15.10 29.70
CA ASN A 57 5.81 14.50 30.20
C ASN A 57 5.24 13.38 29.30
N ARG A 58 5.71 13.23 28.05
CA ARG A 58 5.24 12.21 27.09
C ARG A 58 6.31 11.18 26.70
N SER A 59 7.45 11.16 27.38
CA SER A 59 8.58 10.24 27.11
C SER A 59 9.11 10.31 25.67
N ILE A 60 9.08 11.50 25.05
CA ILE A 60 9.67 11.73 23.74
C ILE A 60 11.03 12.42 23.96
N GLU A 61 12.13 11.68 23.76
CA GLU A 61 13.48 12.26 23.76
C GLU A 61 13.67 13.08 22.48
N LEU A 62 13.67 14.40 22.61
CA LEU A 62 14.03 15.33 21.54
C LEU A 62 15.35 16.00 21.91
N ASP A 63 16.38 15.82 21.07
CA ASP A 63 17.65 16.51 21.23
C ASP A 63 17.44 18.03 21.01
N PRO A 64 17.79 18.89 21.98
CA PRO A 64 17.74 20.35 21.84
C PRO A 64 18.45 20.88 20.59
N GLU A 65 19.54 20.23 20.17
CA GLU A 65 20.31 20.67 19.01
C GLU A 65 19.56 20.38 17.70
N ASP A 66 18.76 19.31 17.65
CA ASP A 66 17.92 18.99 16.49
C ASP A 66 16.79 20.00 16.31
N ILE A 67 16.14 20.43 17.40
CA ILE A 67 15.09 21.46 17.36
C ILE A 67 15.66 22.78 16.84
N LYS A 68 16.81 23.20 17.36
CA LYS A 68 17.52 24.41 16.92
C LYS A 68 17.92 24.31 15.44
N MET A 69 18.41 23.16 15.01
CA MET A 69 18.78 22.94 13.61
C MET A 69 17.57 22.97 12.67
N ILE A 70 16.41 22.46 13.09
CA ILE A 70 15.15 22.58 12.36
C ILE A 70 14.72 24.05 12.27
N ALA A 71 14.73 24.79 13.38
CA ALA A 71 14.39 26.21 13.40
C ALA A 71 15.29 27.03 12.45
N LEU A 72 16.60 26.78 12.49
CA LEU A 72 17.55 27.41 11.57
C LEU A 72 17.30 27.00 10.11
N LYS A 73 16.95 25.75 9.83
CA LYS A 73 16.59 25.30 8.47
C LYS A 73 15.32 25.99 7.98
N VAL A 74 14.30 26.18 8.82
CA VAL A 74 13.07 26.89 8.45
C VAL A 74 13.39 28.35 8.13
N ILE A 75 14.08 29.04 9.04
CA ILE A 75 14.52 30.44 8.86
C ILE A 75 15.34 30.62 7.57
N ARG A 76 16.34 29.77 7.36
CA ARG A 76 17.21 29.82 6.17
C ARG A 76 16.44 29.57 4.87
N ASN A 77 15.33 28.84 4.93
CA ASN A 77 14.49 28.50 3.79
C ASN A 77 13.23 29.37 3.68
N VAL A 78 13.08 30.45 4.46
CA VAL A 78 11.93 31.37 4.36
C VAL A 78 11.72 31.87 2.93
N ARG A 79 12.81 32.10 2.17
CA ARG A 79 12.72 32.48 0.76
C ARG A 79 12.09 31.39 -0.13
N ASN A 80 12.38 30.12 0.15
CA ASN A 80 11.78 28.99 -0.57
C ASN A 80 10.31 28.81 -0.16
N ILE A 81 10.01 29.02 1.13
CA ILE A 81 8.64 29.00 1.66
C ILE A 81 7.80 30.12 1.02
N ASN A 82 8.34 31.33 0.87
CA ASN A 82 7.66 32.42 0.18
C ASN A 82 7.36 32.05 -1.28
N GLY A 83 8.31 31.43 -2.01
CA GLY A 83 8.03 30.95 -3.37
C GLY A 83 6.93 29.89 -3.44
N VAL A 84 6.82 29.03 -2.41
CA VAL A 84 5.71 28.09 -2.27
C VAL A 84 4.39 28.84 -2.00
N LEU A 85 4.39 29.85 -1.13
CA LEU A 85 3.21 30.67 -0.84
C LEU A 85 2.72 31.44 -2.08
N ASP A 86 3.63 32.01 -2.87
CA ASP A 86 3.30 32.67 -4.15
C ASP A 86 2.70 31.67 -5.17
N THR A 87 3.18 30.42 -5.16
CA THR A 87 2.65 29.33 -5.98
C THR A 87 1.25 28.91 -5.50
N PHE A 88 1.01 28.95 -4.18
CA PHE A 88 -0.32 28.69 -3.60
C PHE A 88 -1.31 29.79 -3.96
N GLU A 89 -0.90 31.06 -3.97
CA GLU A 89 -1.73 32.18 -4.43
C GLU A 89 -2.15 31.99 -5.90
N SER A 90 -1.18 31.64 -6.76
CA SER A 90 -1.43 31.33 -8.17
C SER A 90 -2.33 30.10 -8.36
N THR A 91 -2.21 29.09 -7.50
CA THR A 91 -3.07 27.89 -7.51
C THR A 91 -4.48 28.22 -7.02
N ALA A 92 -4.61 29.10 -6.02
CA ALA A 92 -5.89 29.56 -5.51
C ALA A 92 -6.65 30.41 -6.54
N ASP A 93 -5.93 31.26 -7.28
CA ASP A 93 -6.49 32.02 -8.40
C ASP A 93 -6.89 31.11 -9.56
N PHE A 94 -6.05 30.13 -9.92
CA PHE A 94 -6.43 29.09 -10.88
C PHE A 94 -7.66 28.28 -10.44
N LEU A 95 -7.78 27.94 -9.15
CA LEU A 95 -8.95 27.23 -8.60
C LEU A 95 -10.22 28.09 -8.61
N LYS A 96 -10.09 29.40 -8.38
CA LYS A 96 -11.21 30.36 -8.54
C LYS A 96 -11.67 30.40 -10.00
N ASP A 97 -10.74 30.50 -10.94
CA ASP A 97 -11.06 30.60 -12.37
C ASP A 97 -11.55 29.26 -12.95
N ALA A 98 -11.04 28.14 -12.44
CA ALA A 98 -11.47 26.79 -12.79
C ALA A 98 -12.72 26.33 -12.03
N SER A 99 -13.28 27.14 -11.13
CA SER A 99 -14.45 26.79 -10.30
C SER A 99 -15.63 26.18 -11.11
N PRO A 100 -15.99 26.68 -12.31
CA PRO A 100 -17.03 26.08 -13.13
C PRO A 100 -16.69 24.66 -13.61
N ILE A 101 -15.44 24.42 -14.03
CA ILE A 101 -14.96 23.12 -14.52
C ILE A 101 -14.78 22.13 -13.35
N MET A 102 -14.35 22.64 -12.20
CA MET A 102 -14.23 21.86 -10.96
C MET A 102 -15.58 21.33 -10.49
N ASN A 103 -16.66 22.09 -10.65
CA ASN A 103 -18.00 21.62 -10.29
C ASN A 103 -18.42 20.40 -11.11
N GLU A 104 -18.17 20.39 -12.41
CA GLU A 104 -18.49 19.24 -13.28
C GLU A 104 -17.62 18.03 -12.95
N MET A 105 -16.31 18.23 -12.75
CA MET A 105 -15.40 17.15 -12.34
C MET A 105 -15.78 16.55 -10.98
N ILE A 106 -16.14 17.37 -9.99
CA ILE A 106 -16.57 16.90 -8.67
C ILE A 106 -17.85 16.06 -8.79
N ILE A 107 -18.81 16.50 -9.60
CA ILE A 107 -20.05 15.75 -9.84
C ILE A 107 -19.75 14.40 -10.49
N ASP A 108 -18.85 14.36 -11.48
CA ASP A 108 -18.49 13.12 -12.17
C ASP A 108 -17.67 12.18 -11.27
N LEU A 109 -16.81 12.72 -10.41
CA LEU A 109 -16.12 11.95 -9.36
C LEU A 109 -17.12 11.35 -8.38
N ILE A 110 -18.09 12.13 -7.87
CA ILE A 110 -19.14 11.64 -6.96
C ILE A 110 -19.96 10.53 -7.63
N LYS A 111 -20.35 10.70 -8.90
CA LYS A 111 -21.06 9.67 -9.65
C LYS A 111 -20.24 8.39 -9.79
N LYS A 112 -18.95 8.49 -10.13
CA LYS A 112 -18.05 7.32 -10.22
C LYS A 112 -17.85 6.64 -8.89
N LEU A 113 -17.64 7.41 -7.82
CA LEU A 113 -17.50 6.87 -6.46
C LEU A 113 -18.79 6.16 -6.02
N ASN A 114 -19.96 6.75 -6.29
CA ASN A 114 -21.25 6.11 -6.03
C ASN A 114 -21.45 4.84 -6.89
N GLU A 115 -21.00 4.84 -8.15
CA GLU A 115 -21.02 3.65 -8.99
C GLU A 115 -20.09 2.53 -8.46
N PHE A 116 -18.95 2.91 -7.90
CA PHE A 116 -18.02 1.98 -7.24
C PHE A 116 -18.61 1.42 -5.96
N ASP A 117 -19.29 2.25 -5.17
CA ASP A 117 -20.01 1.85 -3.97
C ASP A 117 -21.16 0.89 -4.30
N GLN A 118 -22.00 1.22 -5.28
CA GLN A 118 -23.10 0.35 -5.73
C GLN A 118 -22.63 -1.00 -6.28
N LYS A 119 -21.45 -1.03 -6.89
CA LYS A 119 -20.81 -2.27 -7.37
C LYS A 119 -20.09 -3.04 -6.25
N GLY A 120 -20.06 -2.52 -5.02
CA GLY A 120 -19.45 -3.18 -3.87
C GLY A 120 -17.92 -3.09 -3.82
N TYR A 121 -17.29 -2.18 -4.57
CA TYR A 121 -15.82 -2.06 -4.55
C TYR A 121 -15.29 -1.64 -3.19
N PHE A 122 -15.99 -0.74 -2.47
CA PHE A 122 -15.57 -0.33 -1.13
C PHE A 122 -15.73 -1.44 -0.10
N GLU A 123 -16.81 -2.20 -0.18
CA GLU A 123 -17.05 -3.36 0.67
C GLU A 123 -15.98 -4.45 0.42
N PHE A 124 -15.69 -4.75 -0.85
CA PHE A 124 -14.61 -5.66 -1.23
C PHE A 124 -13.24 -5.20 -0.71
N LEU A 125 -12.90 -3.91 -0.82
CA LEU A 125 -11.64 -3.38 -0.31
C LEU A 125 -11.56 -3.44 1.22
N SER A 126 -12.66 -3.14 1.90
CA SER A 126 -12.77 -3.27 3.35
C SER A 126 -12.54 -4.72 3.79
N GLU A 127 -13.21 -5.67 3.14
CA GLU A 127 -13.05 -7.09 3.44
C GLU A 127 -11.66 -7.62 3.06
N ALA A 128 -11.08 -7.15 1.96
CA ALA A 128 -9.70 -7.46 1.61
C ALA A 128 -8.72 -6.97 2.69
N GLY A 129 -8.98 -5.80 3.29
CA GLY A 129 -8.25 -5.30 4.45
C GLY A 129 -8.35 -6.25 5.66
N ASN A 130 -9.55 -6.72 5.99
CA ASN A 130 -9.76 -7.70 7.06
C ASN A 130 -9.02 -9.02 6.79
N ILE A 131 -9.00 -9.49 5.55
CA ILE A 131 -8.25 -10.68 5.15
C ILE A 131 -6.75 -10.44 5.34
N ILE A 132 -6.22 -9.31 4.88
CA ILE A 132 -4.80 -8.96 5.04
C ILE A 132 -4.44 -8.86 6.51
N ASP A 133 -5.27 -8.24 7.35
CA ASP A 133 -5.02 -8.12 8.79
C ASP A 133 -5.01 -9.49 9.49
N ASN A 134 -5.99 -10.35 9.18
CA ASN A 134 -6.00 -11.74 9.65
C ASN A 134 -4.77 -12.52 9.20
N VAL A 135 -4.31 -12.29 7.96
CA VAL A 135 -3.11 -12.95 7.44
C VAL A 135 -1.85 -12.43 8.15
N VAL A 136 -1.67 -11.12 8.30
CA VAL A 136 -0.49 -10.53 8.94
C VAL A 136 -0.43 -10.82 10.45
N THR A 137 -1.58 -10.97 11.11
CA THR A 137 -1.64 -11.31 12.54
C THR A 137 -1.34 -12.79 12.81
N HIS A 138 -1.71 -13.70 11.90
CA HIS A 138 -1.55 -15.15 12.11
C HIS A 138 -0.34 -15.76 11.40
N PHE A 139 0.17 -15.10 10.36
CA PHE A 139 1.28 -15.59 9.55
C PHE A 139 2.49 -14.69 9.72
N SER A 140 3.66 -15.32 9.88
CA SER A 140 4.92 -14.60 9.95
C SER A 140 5.30 -14.00 8.59
N ARG A 141 6.29 -13.10 8.58
CA ARG A 141 6.85 -12.54 7.33
C ARG A 141 7.35 -13.65 6.37
N GLU A 142 7.86 -14.74 6.93
CA GLU A 142 8.35 -15.88 6.15
C GLU A 142 7.18 -16.65 5.51
N ASP A 143 6.08 -16.85 6.24
CA ASP A 143 4.88 -17.51 5.73
C ASP A 143 4.24 -16.71 4.57
N ILE A 144 4.23 -15.38 4.66
CA ILE A 144 3.74 -14.52 3.57
C ILE A 144 4.63 -14.63 2.32
N ARG A 145 5.95 -14.76 2.48
CA ARG A 145 6.86 -15.00 1.35
C ARG A 145 6.61 -16.34 0.69
N LEU A 146 6.53 -17.40 1.50
CA LEU A 146 6.22 -18.74 1.01
C LEU A 146 4.86 -18.78 0.29
N LEU A 147 3.86 -18.06 0.81
CA LEU A 147 2.56 -17.91 0.15
C LEU A 147 2.71 -17.20 -1.20
N ALA A 148 3.40 -16.07 -1.26
CA ALA A 148 3.60 -15.30 -2.49
C ALA A 148 4.30 -16.13 -3.59
N ASP A 149 5.32 -16.90 -3.20
CA ASP A 149 6.09 -17.74 -4.12
C ASP A 149 5.30 -18.98 -4.60
N ASN A 150 4.32 -19.45 -3.81
CA ASN A 150 3.56 -20.68 -4.09
C ASN A 150 2.07 -20.44 -4.37
N VAL A 151 1.61 -19.18 -4.49
CA VAL A 151 0.19 -18.86 -4.66
C VAL A 151 -0.38 -19.47 -5.95
N VAL A 152 0.40 -19.51 -7.04
CA VAL A 152 -0.05 -20.08 -8.33
C VAL A 152 -0.24 -21.60 -8.22
N PRO A 153 0.76 -22.41 -7.79
CA PRO A 153 0.55 -23.84 -7.56
C PRO A 153 -0.60 -24.17 -6.60
N MET A 154 -0.78 -23.36 -5.54
CA MET A 154 -1.88 -23.55 -4.60
C MET A 154 -3.24 -23.30 -5.27
N LEU A 155 -3.38 -22.22 -6.04
CA LEU A 155 -4.61 -21.93 -6.80
C LEU A 155 -4.90 -22.99 -7.86
N GLU A 156 -3.88 -23.52 -8.53
CA GLU A 156 -4.01 -24.64 -9.47
C GLU A 156 -4.45 -25.92 -8.77
N THR A 157 -3.91 -26.19 -7.57
CA THR A 157 -4.31 -27.34 -6.74
C THR A 157 -5.76 -27.21 -6.31
N VAL A 158 -6.16 -26.04 -5.80
CA VAL A 158 -7.56 -25.76 -5.43
C VAL A 158 -8.46 -25.94 -6.65
N LYS A 159 -8.08 -25.36 -7.79
CA LYS A 159 -8.82 -25.54 -9.06
C LYS A 159 -8.95 -27.01 -9.44
N SER A 160 -7.88 -27.79 -9.34
CA SER A 160 -7.86 -29.24 -9.60
C SER A 160 -8.79 -30.02 -8.66
N LEU A 161 -8.78 -29.71 -7.36
CA LEU A 161 -9.65 -30.32 -6.37
C LEU A 161 -11.13 -29.94 -6.55
N THR A 162 -11.40 -28.73 -7.05
CA THR A 162 -12.76 -28.25 -7.33
C THR A 162 -13.33 -28.74 -8.66
N GLN A 163 -12.58 -29.55 -9.43
CA GLN A 163 -13.11 -30.17 -10.64
C GLN A 163 -14.30 -31.09 -10.31
N PRO A 164 -15.35 -31.16 -11.17
CA PRO A 164 -16.56 -31.93 -10.90
C PRO A 164 -16.31 -33.40 -10.51
N GLU A 165 -15.34 -34.03 -11.15
CA GLU A 165 -14.94 -35.42 -10.92
C GLU A 165 -14.36 -35.63 -9.51
N MET A 166 -13.49 -34.71 -9.07
CA MET A 166 -12.86 -34.72 -7.75
C MET A 166 -13.89 -34.41 -6.65
N LEU A 167 -14.71 -33.38 -6.82
CA LEU A 167 -15.79 -33.06 -5.89
C LEU A 167 -16.77 -34.23 -5.71
N LYS A 168 -17.12 -34.92 -6.79
CA LYS A 168 -17.99 -36.11 -6.73
C LYS A 168 -17.31 -37.24 -5.94
N SER A 169 -16.02 -37.45 -6.14
CA SER A 169 -15.24 -38.48 -5.45
C SER A 169 -15.12 -38.18 -3.95
N VAL A 170 -14.82 -36.94 -3.57
CA VAL A 170 -14.77 -36.47 -2.18
C VAL A 170 -16.14 -36.63 -1.52
N ASN A 171 -17.22 -36.19 -2.16
CA ASN A 171 -18.57 -36.35 -1.64
C ASN A 171 -18.98 -37.81 -1.44
N ASN A 172 -18.57 -38.69 -2.37
CA ASN A 172 -18.83 -40.13 -2.23
C ASN A 172 -18.03 -40.72 -1.05
N ALA A 173 -16.76 -40.34 -0.89
CA ALA A 173 -15.93 -40.78 0.22
C ALA A 173 -16.53 -40.37 1.56
N VAL A 174 -16.91 -39.09 1.72
CA VAL A 174 -17.55 -38.57 2.94
C VAL A 174 -18.85 -39.34 3.25
N LYS A 175 -19.68 -39.61 2.24
CA LYS A 175 -20.91 -40.42 2.41
C LYS A 175 -20.64 -41.87 2.80
N ILE A 176 -19.54 -42.46 2.35
CA ILE A 176 -19.15 -43.82 2.75
C ILE A 176 -18.68 -43.80 4.21
N PHE A 177 -17.81 -42.85 4.58
CA PHE A 177 -17.35 -42.69 5.96
C PHE A 177 -18.51 -42.46 6.94
N SER A 178 -19.48 -41.61 6.59
CA SER A 178 -20.64 -41.37 7.45
C SER A 178 -21.56 -42.58 7.62
N ARG A 179 -21.42 -43.62 6.78
CA ARG A 179 -22.21 -44.86 6.83
C ARG A 179 -21.46 -46.01 7.50
N ILE A 180 -20.16 -45.88 7.74
CA ILE A 180 -19.38 -46.88 8.46
C ILE A 180 -19.54 -46.55 9.95
N GLU A 181 -20.45 -47.24 10.62
CA GLU A 181 -20.53 -47.24 12.08
C GLU A 181 -19.23 -47.86 12.63
N MET A 182 -18.33 -47.02 13.15
CA MET A 182 -16.98 -47.46 13.59
C MET A 182 -17.01 -48.47 14.75
N GLU A 183 -18.15 -48.62 15.43
CA GLU A 183 -18.36 -49.57 16.53
C GLU A 183 -18.78 -50.98 16.07
N ALA A 184 -19.17 -51.14 14.80
CA ALA A 184 -19.69 -52.41 14.25
C ALA A 184 -18.73 -53.14 13.32
N VAL A 185 -17.42 -52.90 13.43
CA VAL A 185 -16.43 -53.60 12.60
C VAL A 185 -16.30 -55.05 13.08
N PRO A 186 -16.68 -56.05 12.27
CA PRO A 186 -16.67 -57.43 12.71
C PRO A 186 -15.23 -57.94 12.90
N GLU A 187 -14.99 -58.73 13.95
CA GLU A 187 -13.71 -59.40 14.13
C GLU A 187 -13.45 -60.42 13.00
N TYR A 188 -12.27 -60.33 12.38
CA TYR A 188 -11.85 -61.23 11.31
C TYR A 188 -10.88 -62.28 11.84
N SER A 189 -11.29 -63.56 11.80
CA SER A 189 -10.37 -64.70 11.92
C SER A 189 -9.54 -64.87 10.64
N ILE A 190 -8.33 -65.43 10.74
CA ILE A 190 -7.40 -65.70 9.63
C ILE A 190 -8.11 -66.43 8.47
N TRP A 191 -8.95 -67.42 8.77
CA TRP A 191 -9.68 -68.16 7.73
C TRP A 191 -10.77 -67.31 7.07
N LYS A 192 -11.48 -66.50 7.87
CA LYS A 192 -12.52 -65.57 7.40
C LYS A 192 -11.92 -64.52 6.49
N LEU A 193 -10.74 -63.99 6.83
CA LEU A 193 -9.97 -63.05 6.03
C LEU A 193 -9.55 -63.66 4.68
N MET A 194 -9.03 -64.89 4.67
CA MET A 194 -8.68 -65.60 3.43
C MET A 194 -9.89 -65.80 2.51
N ARG A 195 -11.05 -66.14 3.08
CA ARG A 195 -12.31 -66.27 2.32
C ARG A 195 -12.78 -64.94 1.76
N GLU A 196 -12.67 -63.87 2.54
CA GLU A 196 -13.05 -62.51 2.14
C GLU A 196 -12.12 -61.95 1.05
N MET A 197 -10.81 -62.21 1.12
CA MET A 197 -9.86 -61.86 0.06
C MET A 197 -10.17 -62.54 -1.28
N ASN A 198 -10.82 -63.70 -1.26
CA ASN A 198 -11.20 -64.41 -2.48
C ASN A 198 -12.47 -63.83 -3.14
N LYS A 199 -13.20 -62.92 -2.47
CA LYS A 199 -14.40 -62.30 -3.05
C LYS A 199 -14.07 -61.40 -4.23
N PRO A 200 -14.94 -61.31 -5.25
CA PRO A 200 -14.71 -60.48 -6.45
C PRO A 200 -14.41 -59.01 -6.12
N GLU A 201 -15.07 -58.44 -5.12
CA GLU A 201 -14.90 -57.05 -4.70
C GLU A 201 -13.50 -56.80 -4.13
N MET A 202 -13.02 -57.70 -3.25
CA MET A 202 -11.71 -57.57 -2.62
C MET A 202 -10.58 -57.80 -3.63
N LYS A 203 -10.74 -58.75 -4.57
CA LYS A 203 -9.79 -58.92 -5.68
C LYS A 203 -9.70 -57.68 -6.56
N ARG A 204 -10.84 -57.02 -6.83
CA ARG A 204 -10.84 -55.75 -7.57
C ARG A 204 -10.15 -54.63 -6.80
N ALA A 205 -10.35 -54.54 -5.48
CA ALA A 205 -9.67 -53.57 -4.63
C ALA A 205 -8.15 -53.79 -4.59
N ILE A 206 -7.70 -55.05 -4.44
CA ILE A 206 -6.27 -55.42 -4.53
C ILE A 206 -5.72 -55.10 -5.92
N GLY A 207 -6.45 -55.43 -6.99
CA GLY A 207 -6.04 -55.09 -8.35
C GLY A 207 -5.91 -53.58 -8.59
N PHE A 208 -6.81 -52.79 -8.01
CA PHE A 208 -6.72 -51.33 -8.01
C PHE A 208 -5.47 -50.84 -7.28
N MET A 209 -5.23 -51.32 -6.05
CA MET A 209 -4.03 -50.95 -5.28
C MET A 209 -2.74 -51.30 -6.02
N VAL A 210 -2.67 -52.49 -6.61
CA VAL A 210 -1.52 -52.92 -7.43
C VAL A 210 -1.34 -52.01 -8.65
N SER A 211 -2.42 -51.64 -9.33
CA SER A 211 -2.37 -50.75 -10.50
C SER A 211 -1.97 -49.33 -10.12
N PHE A 212 -2.47 -48.82 -9.00
CA PHE A 212 -2.12 -47.53 -8.43
C PHE A 212 -0.63 -47.45 -8.08
N MET A 213 -0.12 -48.43 -7.32
CA MET A 213 1.31 -48.52 -6.98
C MET A 213 2.20 -48.60 -8.22
N LYS A 214 1.79 -49.38 -9.24
CA LYS A 214 2.51 -49.45 -10.53
C LYS A 214 2.57 -48.10 -11.23
N ASN A 215 1.50 -47.33 -11.20
CA ASN A 215 1.46 -46.01 -11.84
C ASN A 215 2.25 -44.95 -11.06
N MET A 216 2.30 -45.01 -9.72
CA MET A 216 3.17 -44.14 -8.91
C MET A 216 4.66 -44.46 -9.09
N SER A 217 5.00 -45.73 -9.31
CA SER A 217 6.40 -46.17 -9.49
C SER A 217 6.97 -45.93 -10.89
N LYS A 218 6.11 -45.57 -11.85
CA LYS A 218 6.60 -45.12 -13.15
C LYS A 218 7.19 -43.73 -12.93
N PRO A 219 8.49 -43.50 -13.23
CA PRO A 219 8.97 -42.13 -13.29
C PRO A 219 8.05 -41.38 -14.27
N GLU A 220 7.53 -40.23 -13.83
CA GLU A 220 7.07 -39.24 -14.79
C GLU A 220 8.26 -39.00 -15.71
N ASN A 221 8.17 -39.49 -16.95
CA ASN A 221 9.10 -39.07 -17.97
C ASN A 221 8.84 -37.58 -18.13
N ASP A 222 9.68 -36.77 -17.49
CA ASP A 222 10.01 -35.42 -17.92
C ASP A 222 10.07 -35.43 -19.45
N ASN A 223 9.10 -34.76 -20.08
CA ASN A 223 9.19 -34.08 -21.38
C ASN A 223 7.77 -33.78 -21.91
N GLN A 224 7.18 -32.66 -21.48
CA GLN A 224 6.71 -31.54 -22.33
C GLN A 224 5.98 -30.47 -21.51
#